data_AF-A0A0E3UZP6-F1
#
_entry.id   AF-A0A0E3UZP6-F1
#
_cell.length_a   1.000
_cell.length_b   1.000
_cell.length_c   1.000
_cell.angle_alpha   90.00
_cell.angle_beta   90.00
_cell.angle_gamma   90.00
#
_symmetry.space_group_name_H-M   'P 1'
#
loop_
_entity.id
_entity.type
_entity.pdbx_description
1 polymer ?
#
loop_
_entity_poly.entity_id
_entity_poly.type
_entity_poly.pdbx_seq_one_letter_code
_entity_poly.pdbx_strand_id
1 'polypeptide(L)'
;MHKFKKILVVCPAGAVSGGPEALHQLTAHMNSLGLPAFMCYQPFTASAKPPAAYECYQTQSAPYEDMAGNLIIFPEIDPMPALKVKNAQAALWWLSLENFLERRHTWLLHDRVRYFKRVLQGRRPWSGAKNLKGLLHFSQTEHSTQYLKSCGIEPIPLIDSINEDFLTNKYLDRIDHKKT
;
A
#
# COMPACT_ATOMS: atom_id res chain seq x y z
N MET A 1 -12.88 17.63 15.52
CA MET A 1 -12.14 18.07 14.31
C MET A 1 -11.23 16.93 13.87
N HIS A 2 -11.40 16.42 12.66
CA HIS A 2 -10.47 15.42 12.12
C HIS A 2 -9.10 16.08 11.86
N LYS A 3 -8.01 15.37 12.17
CA LYS A 3 -6.63 15.85 11.97
C LYS A 3 -6.33 16.15 10.50
N PHE A 4 -6.96 15.42 9.58
CA PHE A 4 -6.79 15.56 8.13
C PHE A 4 -8.11 15.94 7.46
N LYS A 5 -8.02 16.80 6.44
CA LYS A 5 -9.17 17.23 5.63
C LYS A 5 -9.60 16.14 4.64
N LYS A 6 -8.63 15.42 4.08
CA LYS A 6 -8.82 14.31 3.16
C LYS A 6 -7.68 13.30 3.31
N ILE A 7 -8.00 12.02 3.22
CA ILE A 7 -7.02 10.93 3.21
C ILE A 7 -7.14 10.23 1.85
N LEU A 8 -6.06 10.24 1.07
CA LEU A 8 -5.99 9.62 -0.25
C LEU A 8 -5.13 8.35 -0.16
N VAL A 9 -5.70 7.19 -0.48
CA VAL A 9 -4.99 5.92 -0.51
C VAL A 9 -4.68 5.56 -1.95
N VAL A 10 -3.39 5.56 -2.30
CA VAL A 10 -2.95 5.35 -3.68
C VAL A 10 -2.94 3.87 -4.03
N CYS A 11 -3.59 3.51 -5.13
CA CYS A 11 -3.64 2.14 -5.64
C CYS A 11 -3.37 2.10 -7.15
N PRO A 12 -2.61 1.14 -7.68
CA PRO A 12 -2.56 0.91 -9.12
C PRO A 12 -3.95 0.57 -9.67
N ALA A 13 -4.39 1.23 -10.75
CA ALA A 13 -5.66 0.90 -11.38
C ALA A 13 -5.66 -0.52 -11.95
N GLY A 14 -6.77 -1.24 -11.78
CA GLY A 14 -6.98 -2.58 -12.35
C GLY A 14 -6.14 -3.71 -11.73
N ALA A 15 -5.32 -3.42 -10.71
CA ALA A 15 -4.58 -4.46 -10.00
C ALA A 15 -5.50 -5.21 -9.05
N VAL A 16 -5.57 -6.54 -9.20
CA VAL A 16 -6.32 -7.43 -8.30
C VAL A 16 -5.34 -8.39 -7.63
N SER A 17 -4.98 -8.10 -6.38
CA SER A 17 -4.16 -8.94 -5.51
C SER A 17 -4.37 -8.55 -4.03
N GLY A 18 -3.72 -9.24 -3.08
CA GLY A 18 -3.89 -8.94 -1.65
C GLY A 18 -3.47 -7.53 -1.24
N GLY A 19 -2.51 -6.90 -1.94
CA GLY A 19 -2.08 -5.53 -1.65
C GLY A 19 -3.15 -4.47 -1.97
N PRO A 20 -3.68 -4.43 -3.20
CA PRO A 20 -4.86 -3.62 -3.54
C PRO A 20 -6.06 -3.92 -2.64
N GLU A 21 -6.34 -5.17 -2.28
CA GLU A 21 -7.42 -5.53 -1.36
C GLU A 21 -7.24 -4.87 0.02
N ALA A 22 -6.04 -5.00 0.61
CA ALA A 22 -5.65 -4.34 1.86
C ALA A 22 -5.87 -2.82 1.84
N LEU A 23 -5.53 -2.17 0.72
CA LEU A 23 -5.74 -0.72 0.54
C LEU A 23 -7.24 -0.35 0.54
N HIS A 24 -8.09 -1.19 -0.04
CA HIS A 24 -9.54 -0.99 -0.01
C HIS A 24 -10.11 -1.26 1.39
N GLN A 25 -9.65 -2.31 2.07
CA GLN A 25 -10.04 -2.63 3.45
C GLN A 25 -9.69 -1.48 4.41
N LEU A 26 -8.46 -0.97 4.34
CA LEU A 26 -8.04 0.17 5.14
C LEU A 26 -8.93 1.39 4.87
N THR A 27 -9.22 1.68 3.61
CA THR A 27 -10.05 2.82 3.22
C THR A 27 -11.47 2.65 3.78
N ALA A 28 -12.11 1.51 3.55
CA ALA A 28 -13.44 1.22 4.08
C ALA A 28 -13.50 1.30 5.61
N HIS A 29 -12.47 0.82 6.30
CA HIS A 29 -12.37 0.94 7.75
C HIS A 29 -12.25 2.40 8.20
N MET A 30 -11.44 3.23 7.52
CA MET A 30 -11.40 4.66 7.79
C MET A 30 -12.75 5.34 7.53
N ASN A 31 -13.46 4.96 6.47
CA ASN A 31 -14.79 5.48 6.17
C ASN A 31 -15.82 5.09 7.24
N SER A 32 -15.78 3.87 7.77
CA SER A 32 -16.69 3.43 8.85
C SER A 32 -16.46 4.18 10.17
N LEU A 33 -15.23 4.67 10.40
CA LEU A 33 -14.88 5.58 11.49
C LEU A 33 -15.28 7.05 11.21
N GLY A 34 -15.91 7.34 10.07
CA GLY A 34 -16.32 8.68 9.67
C GLY A 34 -15.17 9.56 9.17
N LEU A 35 -14.02 8.99 8.81
CA LEU A 35 -12.90 9.75 8.25
C LEU A 35 -13.11 10.02 6.76
N PRO A 36 -12.66 11.17 6.23
CA PRO A 36 -12.78 11.52 4.82
C PRO A 36 -11.71 10.79 3.97
N ALA A 37 -11.83 9.47 3.89
CA ALA A 37 -10.92 8.59 3.17
C ALA A 37 -11.44 8.22 1.77
N PHE A 38 -10.53 8.19 0.79
CA PHE A 38 -10.83 7.94 -0.61
C PHE A 38 -9.72 7.13 -1.29
N MET A 39 -10.11 6.28 -2.22
CA MET A 39 -9.19 5.60 -3.13
C MET A 39 -8.69 6.57 -4.21
N CYS A 40 -7.40 6.53 -4.51
CA CYS A 40 -6.77 7.32 -5.56
C CYS A 40 -6.01 6.40 -6.52
N TYR A 41 -6.48 6.29 -7.76
CA TYR A 41 -5.93 5.31 -8.71
C TYR A 41 -4.84 5.89 -9.60
N GLN A 42 -3.69 5.21 -9.71
CA GLN A 42 -2.66 5.50 -10.70
C GLN A 42 -3.09 5.00 -12.10
N PRO A 43 -2.89 5.75 -13.20
CA PRO A 43 -1.99 6.90 -13.35
C PRO A 43 -2.64 8.30 -13.12
N PHE A 44 -3.59 8.40 -12.19
CA PHE A 44 -4.25 9.63 -11.75
C PHE A 44 -5.10 10.35 -12.81
N THR A 45 -5.41 9.67 -13.92
CA THR A 45 -6.00 10.30 -15.12
C THR A 45 -7.50 10.52 -15.08
N ALA A 46 -8.24 9.98 -14.10
CA ALA A 46 -9.63 10.33 -13.79
C ALA A 46 -10.07 9.53 -12.55
N SER A 47 -11.27 9.83 -12.01
CA SER A 47 -11.94 8.99 -11.01
C SER A 47 -12.18 7.58 -11.56
N ALA A 48 -11.21 6.69 -11.40
CA ALA A 48 -11.36 5.29 -11.76
C ALA A 48 -12.30 4.61 -10.76
N LYS A 49 -13.08 3.66 -11.27
CA LYS A 49 -13.91 2.81 -10.42
C LYS A 49 -13.05 1.72 -9.77
N PRO A 50 -13.40 1.28 -8.55
CA PRO A 50 -12.79 0.08 -8.00
C PRO A 50 -12.99 -1.11 -8.95
N PRO A 51 -11.99 -2.01 -9.07
CA PRO A 51 -12.20 -3.31 -9.70
C PRO A 51 -13.40 -4.04 -9.09
N ALA A 52 -14.12 -4.82 -9.90
CA ALA A 52 -15.31 -5.55 -9.46
C ALA A 52 -15.09 -6.41 -8.19
N ALA A 53 -13.88 -6.95 -8.03
CA ALA A 53 -13.49 -7.74 -6.86
C ALA A 53 -13.53 -6.95 -5.53
N TYR A 54 -13.46 -5.61 -5.58
CA TYR A 54 -13.36 -4.73 -4.42
C TYR A 54 -14.58 -3.83 -4.24
N GLU A 55 -15.63 -4.01 -5.06
CA GLU A 55 -16.89 -3.26 -4.92
C GLU A 55 -17.56 -3.51 -3.56
N CYS A 56 -17.33 -4.67 -2.95
CA CYS A 56 -17.85 -5.02 -1.63
C CYS A 56 -17.44 -4.03 -0.52
N TYR A 57 -16.29 -3.37 -0.67
CA TYR A 57 -15.78 -2.39 0.30
C TYR A 57 -16.44 -1.01 0.18
N GLN A 58 -17.24 -0.78 -0.87
CA GLN A 58 -18.00 0.47 -1.09
C GLN A 58 -17.17 1.76 -0.99
N THR A 59 -15.86 1.69 -1.26
CA THR A 59 -14.96 2.83 -1.17
C THR A 59 -15.21 3.83 -2.29
N GLN A 60 -15.20 5.12 -1.97
CA GLN A 60 -15.28 6.19 -2.96
C GLN A 60 -13.90 6.49 -3.55
N SER A 61 -13.85 6.85 -4.84
CA SER A 61 -12.61 7.30 -5.47
C SER A 61 -12.56 8.83 -5.63
N ALA A 62 -11.37 9.39 -5.47
CA ALA A 62 -11.10 10.81 -5.64
C ALA A 62 -9.86 11.03 -6.52
N PRO A 63 -9.83 12.13 -7.29
CA PRO A 63 -8.63 12.51 -8.02
C PRO A 63 -7.47 12.80 -7.05
N TYR A 64 -6.25 12.64 -7.56
CA TYR A 64 -5.04 12.98 -6.81
C TYR A 64 -5.02 14.47 -6.44
N GLU A 65 -4.75 14.78 -5.18
CA GLU A 65 -4.81 16.15 -4.65
C GLU A 65 -3.73 16.40 -3.58
N ASP A 66 -2.69 17.13 -3.99
CA ASP A 66 -1.57 17.55 -3.14
C ASP A 66 -1.84 18.93 -2.50
N MET A 67 -2.61 18.94 -1.41
CA MET A 67 -2.99 20.14 -0.67
C MET A 67 -2.66 20.06 0.83
N ALA A 68 -2.37 21.21 1.42
CA ALA A 68 -2.10 21.32 2.85
C ALA A 68 -3.29 20.84 3.71
N GLY A 69 -2.99 19.95 4.65
CA GLY A 69 -3.98 19.30 5.52
C GLY A 69 -4.53 17.98 4.98
N ASN A 70 -4.15 17.57 3.75
CA ASN A 70 -4.40 16.23 3.25
C ASN A 70 -3.31 15.25 3.69
N LEU A 71 -3.66 13.97 3.77
CA LEU A 71 -2.74 12.84 3.90
C LEU A 71 -2.80 11.99 2.64
N ILE A 72 -1.66 11.63 2.07
CA ILE A 72 -1.57 10.73 0.92
C ILE A 72 -0.76 9.51 1.32
N ILE A 73 -1.39 8.34 1.28
CA ILE A 73 -0.80 7.06 1.64
C ILE A 73 -0.42 6.32 0.36
N PHE A 74 0.86 5.99 0.21
CA PHE A 74 1.40 5.26 -0.92
C PHE A 74 1.76 3.82 -0.52
N PRO A 75 1.54 2.85 -1.41
CA PRO A 75 1.99 1.48 -1.18
C PRO A 75 3.50 1.37 -1.44
N GLU A 76 4.15 0.36 -0.85
CA GLU A 76 5.60 0.19 -0.95
C GLU A 76 6.10 -0.09 -2.37
N ILE A 77 5.22 -0.51 -3.27
CA ILE A 77 5.56 -0.86 -4.65
C ILE A 77 6.07 0.33 -5.47
N ASP A 78 5.62 1.54 -5.15
CA ASP A 78 5.99 2.76 -5.88
C ASP A 78 6.18 3.93 -4.90
N PRO A 79 7.34 4.02 -4.23
CA PRO A 79 7.61 5.05 -3.21
C PRO A 79 8.00 6.40 -3.81
N MET A 80 8.34 6.45 -5.10
CA MET A 80 8.89 7.65 -5.74
C MET A 80 7.88 8.79 -5.88
N PRO A 81 6.58 8.54 -6.18
CA PRO A 81 5.54 9.55 -6.08
C PRO A 81 5.42 10.19 -4.69
N ALA A 82 5.64 9.43 -3.61
CA ALA A 82 5.56 9.95 -2.24
C ALA A 82 6.59 11.06 -1.96
N LEU A 83 7.78 10.94 -2.55
CA LEU A 83 8.82 11.97 -2.45
C LEU A 83 8.54 13.24 -3.28
N LYS A 84 7.59 13.18 -4.22
CA LYS A 84 7.22 14.31 -5.07
C LYS A 84 6.11 15.18 -4.49
N VAL A 85 5.49 14.74 -3.39
CA VAL A 85 4.45 15.48 -2.67
C VAL A 85 5.08 16.72 -2.03
N LYS A 86 4.45 17.89 -2.20
CA LYS A 86 4.98 19.18 -1.74
C LYS A 86 4.17 19.80 -0.60
N ASN A 87 2.84 19.68 -0.64
CA ASN A 87 1.95 20.43 0.25
C ASN A 87 1.22 19.53 1.25
N ALA A 88 0.81 18.35 0.82
CA ALA A 88 0.17 17.33 1.65
C ALA A 88 1.20 16.58 2.50
N GLN A 89 0.71 15.89 3.53
CA GLN A 89 1.52 14.94 4.27
C GLN A 89 1.56 13.62 3.49
N ALA A 90 2.76 13.10 3.23
CA ALA A 90 2.94 11.82 2.53
C ALA A 90 3.32 10.70 3.51
N ALA A 91 2.72 9.54 3.31
CA ALA A 91 2.97 8.33 4.07
C ALA A 91 3.22 7.14 3.14
N LEU A 92 4.02 6.19 3.61
CA LEU A 92 4.28 4.93 2.94
C LEU A 92 3.79 3.77 3.80
N TRP A 93 2.98 2.90 3.23
CA TRP A 93 2.55 1.67 3.87
C TRP A 93 3.34 0.48 3.32
N TRP A 94 4.05 -0.19 4.22
CA TRP A 94 4.88 -1.36 3.95
C TRP A 94 4.09 -2.65 4.14
N LEU A 95 3.33 -3.02 3.10
CA LEU A 95 2.52 -4.24 3.09
C LEU A 95 3.41 -5.49 2.98
N SER A 96 4.39 -5.46 2.06
CA SER A 96 5.36 -6.55 1.88
C SER A 96 6.79 -6.05 1.66
N LEU A 97 7.65 -6.24 2.67
CA LEU A 97 9.07 -5.87 2.56
C LEU A 97 9.80 -6.64 1.44
N GLU A 98 9.47 -7.92 1.26
CA GLU A 98 10.09 -8.76 0.23
C GLU A 98 9.73 -8.28 -1.18
N ASN A 99 8.49 -7.80 -1.37
CA ASN A 99 8.05 -7.19 -2.62
C ASN A 99 8.79 -5.87 -2.91
N PHE A 100 9.09 -5.08 -1.87
CA PHE A 100 9.95 -3.90 -2.00
C PHE A 100 11.39 -4.26 -2.41
N LEU A 101 11.97 -5.27 -1.75
CA LEU A 101 13.34 -5.71 -1.98
C LEU A 101 13.50 -6.57 -3.25
N GLU A 102 12.39 -6.90 -3.94
CA GLU A 102 12.34 -7.74 -5.14
C GLU A 102 13.03 -9.11 -4.97
N ARG A 103 13.08 -9.60 -3.73
CA ARG A 103 13.71 -10.86 -3.38
C ARG A 103 12.81 -11.99 -3.84
N ARG A 104 13.26 -12.74 -4.85
CA ARG A 104 12.54 -13.93 -5.33
C ARG A 104 13.15 -15.24 -4.83
N HIS A 105 14.07 -15.17 -3.87
CA HIS A 105 14.74 -16.33 -3.25
C HIS A 105 15.44 -17.29 -4.25
N THR A 106 15.60 -16.89 -5.52
CA THR A 106 16.26 -17.71 -6.54
C THR A 106 17.75 -17.41 -6.66
N TRP A 107 18.16 -16.13 -6.67
CA TRP A 107 19.57 -15.76 -6.78
C TRP A 107 19.85 -14.32 -6.31
N LEU A 108 20.66 -14.17 -5.26
CA LEU A 108 20.93 -12.88 -4.58
C LEU A 108 21.51 -11.79 -5.51
N LEU A 109 22.36 -12.18 -6.46
CA LEU A 109 22.95 -11.25 -7.43
C LEU A 109 21.91 -10.74 -8.43
N HIS A 110 21.02 -11.61 -8.88
CA HIS A 110 19.97 -11.24 -9.83
C HIS A 110 18.97 -10.27 -9.20
N ASP A 111 18.62 -10.46 -7.93
CA ASP A 111 17.72 -9.56 -7.22
C ASP A 111 18.35 -8.17 -7.00
N ARG A 112 19.66 -8.10 -6.71
CA ARG A 112 20.41 -6.82 -6.67
C ARG A 112 20.45 -6.11 -8.01
N VAL A 113 20.71 -6.82 -9.11
CA VAL A 113 20.72 -6.24 -10.47
C VAL A 113 19.32 -5.71 -10.83
N ARG A 114 18.27 -6.43 -10.47
CA ARG A 114 16.88 -6.00 -10.71
C ARG A 114 16.54 -4.72 -9.94
N TYR A 115 16.90 -4.66 -8.66
CA TYR A 115 16.74 -3.45 -7.85
C TYR A 115 17.50 -2.27 -8.47
N PHE A 116 18.77 -2.47 -8.83
CA PHE A 116 19.59 -1.42 -9.47
C PHE A 116 19.00 -0.94 -10.79
N LYS A 117 18.45 -1.84 -11.62
CA LYS A 117 17.73 -1.48 -12.85
C LYS A 117 16.53 -0.59 -12.55
N ARG A 118 15.76 -0.85 -11.48
CA ARG A 118 14.62 0.01 -11.09
C ARG A 118 15.05 1.35 -10.52
N VAL A 119 16.19 1.38 -9.84
CA VAL A 119 16.81 2.62 -9.38
C VAL A 119 17.22 3.49 -10.58
N LEU A 120 17.86 2.91 -11.60
CA LEU A 120 18.19 3.61 -12.85
C LEU A 120 16.93 4.11 -13.59
N GLN A 121 15.83 3.36 -13.51
CA GLN A 121 14.53 3.77 -14.06
C GLN A 121 13.81 4.83 -13.20
N GLY A 122 14.39 5.27 -12.08
CA GLY A 122 13.79 6.26 -11.20
C GLY A 122 12.53 5.77 -10.47
N ARG A 123 12.34 4.45 -10.37
CA ARG A 123 11.20 3.81 -9.67
C ARG A 123 11.52 3.39 -8.23
N ARG A 124 12.80 3.39 -7.85
CA ARG A 124 13.28 3.03 -6.52
C ARG A 124 14.33 4.04 -6.03
N PRO A 125 14.41 4.30 -4.70
CA PRO A 125 15.45 5.15 -4.14
C PRO A 125 16.83 4.47 -4.17
N TRP A 126 17.86 5.27 -4.44
CA TRP A 126 19.26 4.80 -4.55
C TRP A 126 19.77 4.13 -3.27
N SER A 127 19.38 4.64 -2.09
CA SER A 127 19.82 4.14 -0.78
C SER A 127 18.74 3.35 -0.03
N GLY A 128 17.77 2.77 -0.74
CA GLY A 128 16.65 2.05 -0.13
C GLY A 128 15.75 2.95 0.71
N ALA A 129 15.21 2.42 1.80
CA ALA A 129 14.30 3.17 2.67
C ALA A 129 14.97 4.37 3.37
N LYS A 130 16.31 4.43 3.44
CA LYS A 130 17.02 5.56 4.09
C LYS A 130 16.72 6.92 3.45
N ASN A 131 16.45 6.95 2.15
CA ASN A 131 16.08 8.20 1.45
C ASN A 131 14.61 8.62 1.68
N LEU A 132 13.85 7.81 2.42
CA LEU A 132 12.42 8.02 2.68
C LEU A 132 12.15 8.57 4.09
N LYS A 133 13.20 8.85 4.89
CA LYS A 133 13.10 9.30 6.30
C LYS A 133 12.19 10.51 6.56
N GLY A 134 11.97 11.37 5.56
CA GLY A 134 11.07 12.52 5.69
C GLY A 134 9.58 12.19 5.62
N LEU A 135 9.23 10.93 5.35
CA LEU A 135 7.87 10.47 5.17
C LEU A 135 7.35 9.77 6.42
N LEU A 136 6.03 9.75 6.60
CA LEU A 136 5.41 8.83 7.54
C LEU A 136 5.54 7.40 7.02
N HIS A 137 5.74 6.46 7.93
CA HIS A 137 5.86 5.05 7.59
C HIS A 137 4.88 4.21 8.41
N PHE A 138 4.12 3.37 7.72
CA PHE A 138 3.27 2.35 8.32
C PHE A 138 3.85 0.98 8.05
N SER A 139 3.93 0.12 9.05
CA SER A 139 4.48 -1.23 8.95
C SER A 139 3.44 -2.29 9.30
N GLN A 140 3.27 -3.28 8.41
CA GLN A 140 2.34 -4.38 8.65
C GLN A 140 2.93 -5.53 9.47
N THR A 141 4.25 -5.76 9.37
CA THR A 141 4.91 -6.89 10.03
C THR A 141 6.09 -6.42 10.87
N GLU A 142 6.42 -7.18 11.91
CA GLU A 142 7.60 -6.93 12.74
C GLU A 142 8.90 -6.96 11.92
N HIS A 143 8.98 -7.80 10.90
CA HIS A 143 10.11 -7.83 9.98
C HIS A 143 10.27 -6.51 9.21
N SER A 144 9.18 -5.93 8.70
CA SER A 144 9.18 -4.60 8.10
C SER A 144 9.60 -3.53 9.11
N THR A 145 9.12 -3.62 10.35
CA THR A 145 9.47 -2.71 11.45
C THR A 145 10.98 -2.70 11.72
N GLN A 146 11.58 -3.88 11.88
CA GLN A 146 13.01 -4.02 12.16
C GLN A 146 13.88 -3.48 11.02
N TYR A 147 13.50 -3.73 9.77
CA TYR A 147 14.19 -3.18 8.62
C TYR A 147 14.13 -1.65 8.58
N LEU A 148 12.96 -1.05 8.84
CA LEU A 148 12.81 0.41 8.90
C LEU A 148 13.62 1.00 10.05
N LYS A 149 13.61 0.38 11.23
CA LYS A 149 14.45 0.77 12.37
C LYS A 149 15.94 0.72 12.03
N SER A 150 16.40 -0.31 11.32
CA SER A 150 17.79 -0.40 10.82
C SER A 150 18.15 0.72 9.83
N CYS A 151 17.14 1.29 9.16
CA CYS A 151 17.28 2.46 8.30
C CYS A 151 17.20 3.79 9.08
N GLY A 152 16.94 3.77 10.39
CA GLY A 152 16.74 4.93 11.24
C GLY A 152 15.37 5.58 11.06
N ILE A 153 14.35 4.76 10.82
CA ILE A 153 12.94 5.15 10.68
C ILE A 153 12.15 4.45 11.79
N GLU A 154 11.33 5.20 12.52
CA GLU A 154 10.38 4.63 13.49
C GLU A 154 8.99 4.54 12.83
N PRO A 155 8.55 3.36 12.36
CA PRO A 155 7.25 3.22 11.72
C PRO A 155 6.11 3.06 12.73
N ILE A 156 4.91 3.45 12.31
CA ILE A 156 3.67 3.22 13.04
C ILE A 156 3.14 1.84 12.65
N PRO A 157 2.84 0.94 13.60
CA PRO A 157 2.25 -0.35 13.28
C PRO A 157 0.86 -0.16 12.68
N LEU A 158 0.64 -0.78 11.52
CA LEU A 158 -0.64 -0.80 10.82
C LEU A 158 -0.89 -2.23 10.34
N ILE A 159 -1.54 -3.00 11.20
CA ILE A 159 -1.81 -4.42 10.99
C ILE A 159 -3.18 -4.55 10.32
N ASP A 160 -3.22 -5.34 9.25
CA ASP A 160 -4.42 -5.52 8.45
C ASP A 160 -5.24 -6.74 8.90
N SER A 161 -6.55 -6.70 8.62
CA SER A 161 -7.49 -7.80 8.83
C SER A 161 -7.48 -8.77 7.66
N ILE A 162 -7.61 -10.07 7.96
CA ILE A 162 -7.75 -11.14 6.96
C ILE A 162 -9.04 -10.90 6.16
N ASN A 163 -9.03 -11.22 4.85
CA ASN A 163 -10.24 -11.12 4.02
C ASN A 163 -11.40 -11.91 4.62
N GLU A 164 -12.65 -11.46 4.45
CA GLU A 164 -13.79 -12.11 5.11
C GLU A 164 -14.27 -13.38 4.37
N ASP A 165 -13.65 -13.70 3.24
CA ASP A 165 -14.01 -14.84 2.40
C ASP A 165 -13.94 -16.19 3.16
N PHE A 166 -13.06 -16.32 4.17
CA PHE A 166 -13.00 -17.53 5.02
C PHE A 166 -14.22 -17.73 5.93
N LEU A 167 -14.98 -16.67 6.20
CA LEU A 167 -16.23 -16.72 6.97
C LEU A 167 -17.40 -17.18 6.12
N THR A 168 -17.22 -17.28 4.81
CA THR A 168 -18.26 -17.70 3.85
C THR A 168 -17.99 -19.11 3.34
N ASN A 169 -19.06 -19.86 3.03
CA ASN A 169 -18.93 -21.21 2.45
C ASN A 169 -18.34 -21.23 1.03
N LYS A 170 -18.06 -20.06 0.45
CA LYS A 170 -17.56 -19.84 -0.92
C LYS A 170 -16.37 -20.74 -1.30
N TYR A 171 -15.51 -21.07 -0.33
CA TYR A 171 -14.34 -21.95 -0.53
C TYR A 171 -14.41 -23.26 0.25
N LEU A 172 -15.27 -23.37 1.27
CA LEU A 172 -15.37 -24.56 2.13
C LEU A 172 -16.02 -25.74 1.39
N ASP A 173 -16.94 -25.48 0.47
CA ASP A 173 -17.62 -26.52 -0.33
C ASP A 173 -16.72 -27.14 -1.43
N ARG A 174 -15.52 -26.58 -1.66
CA ARG A 174 -14.57 -27.01 -2.71
C ARG A 174 -13.38 -27.81 -2.20
N ILE A 175 -13.36 -28.18 -0.92
CA ILE A 175 -12.26 -28.92 -0.31
C ILE A 175 -12.41 -30.42 -0.64
N ASP A 176 -12.02 -30.82 -1.84
CA ASP A 176 -12.11 -32.22 -2.32
C ASP A 176 -11.00 -33.12 -1.72
N HIS A 177 -10.05 -32.54 -0.98
CA HIS A 177 -8.93 -33.27 -0.36
C HIS A 177 -9.26 -33.95 0.98
N LYS A 178 -10.53 -33.91 1.43
CA LYS A 178 -10.98 -34.59 2.66
C LYS A 178 -11.59 -35.97 2.43
N LYS A 179 -11.60 -36.47 1.19
CA LYS A 179 -11.94 -37.87 0.91
C LYS A 179 -10.67 -38.70 0.86
N THR A 180 -10.17 -39.11 2.04
CA THR A 180 -9.29 -40.28 2.16
C THR A 180 -9.57 -40.96 3.48
#